data_AF-A0A6P8I5Y4-F1
#
_entry.id   AF-A0A6P8I5Y4-F1
#
_cell.length_a   1.000
_cell.length_b   1.000
_cell.length_c   1.000
_cell.angle_alpha   90.00
_cell.angle_beta   90.00
_cell.angle_gamma   90.00
#
_symmetry.space_group_name_H-M   'P 1'
#
loop_
_entity.id
_entity.type
_entity.pdbx_description
1 polymer ?
#
loop_
_entity_poly.entity_id
_entity_poly.type
_entity_poly.pdbx_seq_one_letter_code
_entity_poly.pdbx_strand_id
1 'polypeptide(L)'
;MDWLLGPKRDVHALYTFMAHNLKGYDAYPILEECVKRGIKPKCVYQGSKVITMTLEGIAFKDSVCFIPMALRKFPATFGTSGGDKGHFPHFFNTLENAQYEGPFPAPEYYGVDDMDVREKEAFMEWWHEQEGKTFVMKKEIEKYCIQDVMVMARGCLKVRELYVDKFGVDPFAECVTIASTCLTVFKKNFLESEVMGVVPPLGYRQRDIQSVQALEWLHSLGLPELRWAGSTQGEATLQGSKVDGYDRRTNTVYQFHGCFYHGCEVCFRRSQVHAHLGVTMGDLFDKTRERTLELRAAGHHVVEMWSHVWDAEREYHVFTEWIKNLDPIQPREALMGGRTNAVGLYAYCEGEVQVDESDDEAMALMLCSDPVHRIRYVDVVSLYPTVMWEEEYPIGHPMVYLGDDLDLDPEEIADCILDEEWFGLVKCDVDPPRGLFFPVLPRIADHKLMFTLCAACCDEKDVDENEGGECTHTLEERRLRHGVWTTPELKEALNQGYEVAQVHEVWHYPERSSDLFRS
;
A
#
# COMPACT_ATOMS: atom_id res chain seq x y z
N MET A 1 -21.02 -28.52 10.17
CA MET A 1 -21.60 -27.46 9.30
C MET A 1 -23.08 -27.65 8.94
N ASP A 2 -23.75 -28.74 9.36
CA ASP A 2 -25.10 -29.07 8.87
C ASP A 2 -26.20 -28.10 9.30
N TRP A 3 -26.00 -27.33 10.37
CA TRP A 3 -26.92 -26.26 10.75
C TRP A 3 -26.88 -25.06 9.77
N LEU A 4 -25.75 -24.86 9.09
CA LEU A 4 -25.48 -23.72 8.20
C LEU A 4 -25.71 -24.08 6.72
N LEU A 5 -25.27 -25.27 6.30
CA LEU A 5 -25.37 -25.77 4.92
C LEU A 5 -26.45 -26.85 4.71
N GLY A 6 -27.24 -27.18 5.74
CA GLY A 6 -28.29 -28.18 5.67
C GLY A 6 -29.60 -27.67 5.04
N PRO A 7 -30.76 -28.25 5.40
CA PRO A 7 -32.05 -27.96 4.76
C PRO A 7 -32.54 -26.50 4.79
N LYS A 8 -31.90 -25.64 5.58
CA LYS A 8 -32.22 -24.20 5.67
C LYS A 8 -31.25 -23.28 4.92
N ARG A 9 -30.30 -23.82 4.15
CA ARG A 9 -29.28 -23.02 3.42
C ARG A 9 -29.88 -21.86 2.61
N ASP A 10 -31.03 -22.09 1.96
CA ASP A 10 -31.68 -21.11 1.09
C ASP A 10 -32.23 -19.91 1.90
N VAL A 11 -32.55 -20.13 3.19
CA VAL A 11 -32.89 -19.06 4.15
C VAL A 11 -31.62 -18.33 4.59
N HIS A 12 -30.53 -19.06 4.88
CA HIS A 12 -29.26 -18.47 5.31
C HIS A 12 -28.58 -17.62 4.23
N ALA A 13 -28.81 -17.92 2.95
CA ALA A 13 -28.31 -17.13 1.81
C ALA A 13 -28.86 -15.68 1.76
N LEU A 14 -29.90 -15.36 2.54
CA LEU A 14 -30.44 -14.00 2.69
C LEU A 14 -29.76 -13.20 3.82
N TYR A 15 -28.82 -13.79 4.56
CA TYR A 15 -28.17 -13.17 5.72
C TYR A 15 -26.66 -13.01 5.52
N THR A 16 -26.12 -11.95 6.12
CA THR A 16 -24.68 -11.82 6.35
C THR A 16 -24.35 -12.38 7.73
N PHE A 17 -23.47 -13.37 7.78
CA PHE A 17 -22.88 -13.86 9.01
C PHE A 17 -21.73 -12.96 9.43
N MET A 18 -21.67 -12.67 10.72
CA MET A 18 -20.66 -11.80 11.31
C MET A 18 -20.03 -12.50 12.51
N ALA A 19 -18.71 -12.42 12.61
CA ALA A 19 -17.99 -12.77 13.83
C ALA A 19 -16.95 -11.68 14.14
N HIS A 20 -16.42 -11.70 15.36
CA HIS A 20 -15.44 -10.71 15.83
C HIS A 20 -14.05 -11.33 15.77
N ASN A 21 -13.20 -10.82 14.87
CA ASN A 21 -11.93 -11.40 14.46
C ASN A 21 -12.07 -12.68 13.59
N LEU A 22 -13.09 -12.73 12.72
CA LEU A 22 -13.32 -13.86 11.80
C LEU A 22 -12.06 -14.22 10.98
N LYS A 23 -11.32 -13.19 10.51
CA LYS A 23 -10.10 -13.35 9.71
C LYS A 23 -8.92 -13.95 10.48
N GLY A 24 -8.96 -13.88 11.81
CA GLY A 24 -7.94 -14.41 12.71
C GLY A 24 -8.31 -15.74 13.35
N TYR A 25 -9.60 -16.11 13.38
CA TYR A 25 -10.08 -17.30 14.06
C TYR A 25 -11.16 -18.07 13.28
N ASP A 26 -12.41 -17.60 13.25
CA ASP A 26 -13.58 -18.39 12.84
C ASP A 26 -13.53 -18.87 11.38
N ALA A 27 -12.85 -18.15 10.48
CA ALA A 27 -12.76 -18.54 9.08
C ALA A 27 -12.05 -19.90 8.88
N TYR A 28 -11.06 -20.24 9.72
CA TYR A 28 -10.24 -21.43 9.55
C TYR A 28 -10.99 -22.76 9.78
N PRO A 29 -11.71 -22.99 10.90
CA PRO A 29 -12.50 -24.22 11.07
C PRO A 29 -13.66 -24.32 10.08
N ILE A 30 -14.23 -23.19 9.63
CA ILE A 30 -15.26 -23.19 8.57
C ILE A 30 -14.65 -23.63 7.24
N LEU A 31 -13.47 -23.12 6.87
CA LEU A 31 -12.74 -23.52 5.67
C LEU A 31 -12.29 -24.97 5.71
N GLU A 32 -11.80 -25.45 6.86
CA GLU A 32 -11.42 -26.86 7.05
C GLU A 32 -12.60 -27.80 6.77
N GLU A 33 -13.79 -27.46 7.27
CA GLU A 33 -15.02 -28.23 7.04
C GLU A 33 -15.54 -28.09 5.59
N CYS A 34 -15.29 -26.96 4.92
CA CYS A 34 -15.52 -26.83 3.47
C CYS A 34 -14.62 -27.78 2.68
N VAL A 35 -13.33 -27.84 3.00
CA VAL A 35 -12.36 -28.76 2.37
C VAL A 35 -12.75 -30.22 2.60
N LYS A 36 -13.10 -30.61 3.84
CA LYS A 36 -13.60 -31.97 4.17
C LYS A 36 -14.83 -32.38 3.36
N ARG A 37 -15.67 -31.41 2.97
CA ARG A 37 -16.90 -31.62 2.17
C ARG A 37 -16.71 -31.38 0.66
N GLY A 38 -15.50 -31.03 0.20
CA GLY A 38 -15.23 -30.72 -1.20
C GLY A 38 -15.88 -29.42 -1.71
N ILE A 39 -16.25 -28.51 -0.80
CA ILE A 39 -16.92 -27.24 -1.12
C ILE A 39 -15.86 -26.14 -1.30
N LYS A 40 -15.95 -25.39 -2.39
CA LYS A 40 -15.02 -24.30 -2.72
C LYS A 40 -15.68 -22.93 -2.52
N PRO A 41 -15.50 -22.25 -1.37
CA PRO A 41 -15.98 -20.89 -1.19
C PRO A 41 -15.23 -19.87 -2.07
N LYS A 42 -15.83 -18.70 -2.25
CA LYS A 42 -15.15 -17.51 -2.78
C LYS A 42 -14.60 -16.70 -1.60
N CYS A 43 -13.29 -16.48 -1.55
CA CYS A 43 -12.64 -15.78 -0.43
C CYS A 43 -11.87 -14.54 -0.91
N VAL A 44 -11.83 -13.51 -0.07
CA VAL A 44 -10.96 -12.34 -0.23
C VAL A 44 -9.95 -12.34 0.92
N TYR A 45 -8.67 -12.18 0.57
CA TYR A 45 -7.55 -12.34 1.49
C TYR A 45 -6.79 -11.03 1.71
N GLN A 46 -6.17 -10.90 2.87
CA GLN A 46 -5.11 -9.94 3.17
C GLN A 46 -3.92 -10.72 3.74
N GLY A 47 -2.88 -10.90 2.93
CA GLY A 47 -1.86 -11.92 3.20
C GLY A 47 -2.52 -13.30 3.33
N SER A 48 -2.28 -13.99 4.44
CA SER A 48 -2.88 -15.29 4.77
C SER A 48 -4.25 -15.20 5.47
N LYS A 49 -4.73 -14.01 5.82
CA LYS A 49 -5.97 -13.81 6.59
C LYS A 49 -7.19 -13.66 5.68
N VAL A 50 -8.31 -14.30 6.03
CA VAL A 50 -9.55 -14.31 5.24
C VAL A 50 -10.46 -13.17 5.70
N ILE A 51 -10.49 -12.05 4.99
CA ILE A 51 -11.31 -10.88 5.38
C ILE A 51 -12.80 -11.19 5.22
N THR A 52 -13.18 -11.82 4.10
CA THR A 52 -14.56 -12.20 3.80
C THR A 52 -14.57 -13.48 2.99
N MET A 53 -15.63 -14.26 3.18
CA MET A 53 -15.88 -15.52 2.51
C MET A 53 -17.34 -15.56 2.05
N THR A 54 -17.60 -16.08 0.86
CA THR A 54 -18.95 -16.36 0.36
C THR A 54 -19.08 -17.84 0.05
N LEU A 55 -20.10 -18.48 0.62
CA LEU A 55 -20.33 -19.91 0.61
C LEU A 55 -21.82 -20.18 0.35
N GLU A 56 -22.15 -20.76 -0.81
CA GLU A 56 -23.54 -21.03 -1.22
C GLU A 56 -24.49 -19.80 -1.11
N GLY A 57 -23.97 -18.61 -1.46
CA GLY A 57 -24.69 -17.32 -1.36
C GLY A 57 -24.60 -16.64 0.01
N ILE A 58 -24.20 -17.36 1.06
CA ILE A 58 -24.03 -16.82 2.42
C ILE A 58 -22.73 -16.01 2.48
N ALA A 59 -22.81 -14.75 2.88
CA ALA A 59 -21.64 -13.88 3.08
C ALA A 59 -21.17 -13.90 4.54
N PHE A 60 -19.87 -14.05 4.76
CA PHE A 60 -19.22 -14.01 6.07
C PHE A 60 -18.33 -12.76 6.13
N LYS A 61 -18.47 -11.96 7.19
CA LYS A 61 -17.71 -10.72 7.39
C LYS A 61 -17.09 -10.66 8.79
N ASP A 62 -15.86 -10.15 8.85
CA ASP A 62 -15.16 -9.85 10.09
C ASP A 62 -15.57 -8.46 10.62
N SER A 63 -16.20 -8.39 11.79
CA SER A 63 -16.54 -7.09 12.40
C SER A 63 -15.29 -6.27 12.76
N VAL A 64 -14.13 -6.88 13.01
CA VAL A 64 -12.86 -6.16 13.29
C VAL A 64 -12.34 -5.44 12.04
N CYS A 65 -12.77 -5.81 10.83
CA CYS A 65 -12.49 -5.04 9.62
C CYS A 65 -13.31 -3.75 9.51
N PHE A 66 -14.34 -3.57 10.33
CA PHE A 66 -15.18 -2.37 10.41
C PHE A 66 -14.97 -1.59 11.71
N ILE A 67 -14.77 -2.31 12.81
CA ILE A 67 -14.71 -1.78 14.18
C ILE A 67 -13.44 -2.36 14.83
N PRO A 68 -12.26 -1.73 14.64
CA PRO A 68 -10.97 -2.28 15.04
C PRO A 68 -10.66 -2.07 16.53
N MET A 69 -11.54 -2.55 17.42
CA MET A 69 -11.36 -2.52 18.87
C MET A 69 -11.90 -3.79 19.52
N ALA A 70 -11.44 -4.09 20.73
CA ALA A 70 -11.92 -5.24 21.49
C ALA A 70 -13.42 -5.11 21.81
N LEU A 71 -14.14 -6.23 21.69
CA LEU A 71 -15.58 -6.34 21.96
C LEU A 71 -16.01 -5.74 23.31
N ARG A 72 -15.16 -5.82 24.35
CA ARG A 72 -15.43 -5.24 25.68
C ARG A 72 -15.63 -3.72 25.68
N LYS A 73 -15.07 -3.01 24.68
CA LYS A 73 -15.21 -1.54 24.53
C LYS A 73 -16.52 -1.13 23.84
N PHE A 74 -17.22 -2.05 23.15
CA PHE A 74 -18.43 -1.73 22.36
C PHE A 74 -19.56 -1.04 23.16
N PRO A 75 -19.92 -1.47 24.39
CA PRO A 75 -20.99 -0.82 25.15
C PRO A 75 -20.70 0.66 25.44
N ALA A 76 -19.47 0.96 25.85
CA ALA A 76 -19.01 2.33 26.12
C ALA A 76 -18.93 3.17 24.84
N THR A 77 -18.29 2.65 23.78
CA THR A 77 -18.12 3.37 22.50
C THR A 77 -19.46 3.71 21.82
N PHE A 78 -20.43 2.80 21.86
CA PHE A 78 -21.70 2.96 21.14
C PHE A 78 -22.90 3.35 22.02
N GLY A 79 -22.69 3.54 23.33
CA GLY A 79 -23.76 3.84 24.30
C GLY A 79 -24.85 2.76 24.37
N THR A 80 -24.52 1.50 24.08
CA THR A 80 -25.51 0.42 24.00
C THR A 80 -25.75 -0.21 25.37
N SER A 81 -27.01 -0.27 25.79
CA SER A 81 -27.38 -0.85 27.08
C SER A 81 -27.28 -2.39 27.07
N GLY A 82 -26.87 -2.95 28.21
CA GLY A 82 -27.07 -4.38 28.52
C GLY A 82 -25.84 -5.27 28.47
N GLY A 83 -24.77 -4.91 29.18
CA GLY A 83 -23.82 -5.87 29.72
C GLY A 83 -22.36 -5.46 29.63
N ASP A 84 -21.79 -5.07 30.76
CA ASP A 84 -20.35 -5.22 31.00
C ASP A 84 -19.97 -6.67 30.69
N LYS A 85 -18.89 -6.87 29.92
CA LYS A 85 -18.47 -8.21 29.53
C LYS A 85 -18.10 -8.99 30.79
N GLY A 86 -18.99 -9.89 31.20
CA GLY A 86 -18.80 -10.67 32.42
C GLY A 86 -17.54 -11.54 32.34
N HIS A 87 -16.87 -11.71 33.47
CA HIS A 87 -15.65 -12.51 33.54
C HIS A 87 -15.97 -13.99 33.34
N PHE A 88 -15.23 -14.64 32.44
CA PHE A 88 -15.36 -16.08 32.16
C PHE A 88 -13.98 -16.74 32.33
N PRO A 89 -13.90 -17.91 32.99
CA PRO A 89 -12.63 -18.56 33.29
C PRO A 89 -12.10 -19.30 32.05
N HIS A 90 -11.48 -18.56 31.15
CA HIS A 90 -11.00 -19.06 29.84
C HIS A 90 -10.09 -20.28 29.96
N PHE A 91 -9.19 -20.34 30.95
CA PHE A 91 -8.31 -21.50 31.15
C PHE A 91 -9.00 -22.68 31.86
N PHE A 92 -10.16 -22.48 32.47
CA PHE A 92 -10.97 -23.55 33.07
C PHE A 92 -11.84 -24.26 32.03
N ASN A 93 -11.97 -23.68 30.82
CA ASN A 93 -12.79 -24.22 29.74
C ASN A 93 -12.12 -25.41 29.03
N THR A 94 -12.12 -26.57 29.69
CA THR A 94 -11.58 -27.82 29.18
C THR A 94 -12.66 -28.90 29.07
N LEU A 95 -12.36 -30.01 28.38
CA LEU A 95 -13.30 -31.13 28.22
C LEU A 95 -13.61 -31.83 29.56
N GLU A 96 -12.62 -31.87 30.46
CA GLU A 96 -12.73 -32.41 31.82
C GLU A 96 -13.73 -31.61 32.65
N ASN A 97 -13.72 -30.28 32.50
CA ASN A 97 -14.59 -29.36 33.23
C ASN A 97 -15.97 -29.15 32.57
N ALA A 98 -16.26 -29.76 31.41
CA ALA A 98 -17.51 -29.55 30.67
C ALA A 98 -18.80 -29.95 31.42
N GLN A 99 -18.69 -30.71 32.50
CA GLN A 99 -19.80 -31.07 33.41
C GLN A 99 -19.62 -30.51 34.82
N TYR A 100 -18.72 -29.54 35.02
CA TYR A 100 -18.39 -29.02 36.34
C TYR A 100 -19.55 -28.22 36.96
N GLU A 101 -19.88 -28.58 38.20
CA GLU A 101 -20.76 -27.83 39.10
C GLU A 101 -20.09 -27.77 40.48
N GLY A 102 -19.78 -26.57 40.97
CA GLY A 102 -18.97 -26.39 42.18
C GLY A 102 -18.72 -24.91 42.52
N PRO A 103 -17.74 -24.57 43.37
CA PRO A 103 -17.30 -23.20 43.60
C PRO A 103 -16.85 -22.49 42.30
N PHE A 104 -16.78 -21.16 42.32
CA PHE A 104 -16.18 -20.40 41.22
C PHE A 104 -14.68 -20.75 41.07
N PRO A 105 -14.14 -20.89 39.84
CA PRO A 105 -12.71 -21.13 39.62
C PRO A 105 -11.83 -20.06 40.24
N ALA A 106 -10.57 -20.41 40.52
CA ALA A 106 -9.57 -19.47 41.07
C ALA A 106 -9.21 -18.35 40.08
N PRO A 107 -8.71 -17.18 40.55
CA PRO A 107 -8.35 -16.03 39.71
C PRO A 107 -7.45 -16.36 38.51
N GLU A 108 -6.47 -17.24 38.72
CA GLU A 108 -5.55 -17.74 37.67
C GLU A 108 -6.26 -18.25 36.40
N TYR A 109 -7.49 -18.77 36.51
CA TYR A 109 -8.23 -19.30 35.37
C TYR A 109 -8.87 -18.22 34.48
N TYR A 110 -8.84 -16.95 34.89
CA TYR A 110 -9.45 -15.81 34.17
C TYR A 110 -8.45 -14.94 33.40
N GLY A 111 -7.13 -15.21 33.48
CA GLY A 111 -6.11 -14.37 32.83
C GLY A 111 -5.79 -13.08 33.60
N VAL A 112 -5.83 -13.15 34.93
CA VAL A 112 -5.65 -12.01 35.85
C VAL A 112 -4.24 -11.40 35.82
N ASP A 113 -3.28 -12.08 35.21
CA ASP A 113 -1.92 -11.57 35.03
C ASP A 113 -1.74 -10.78 33.72
N ASP A 114 -2.69 -10.88 32.78
CA ASP A 114 -2.76 -10.06 31.55
C ASP A 114 -3.64 -8.79 31.73
N MET A 115 -4.23 -8.59 32.91
CA MET A 115 -5.05 -7.43 33.26
C MET A 115 -4.18 -6.26 33.74
N ASP A 116 -4.55 -5.03 33.36
CA ASP A 116 -3.98 -3.84 33.99
C ASP A 116 -4.39 -3.72 35.47
N VAL A 117 -3.77 -2.80 36.21
CA VAL A 117 -3.98 -2.64 37.66
C VAL A 117 -5.45 -2.38 38.00
N ARG A 118 -6.15 -1.57 37.21
CA ARG A 118 -7.56 -1.19 37.46
C ARG A 118 -8.52 -2.31 37.04
N GLU A 119 -8.27 -2.95 35.90
CA GLU A 119 -9.01 -4.16 35.47
C GLU A 119 -8.85 -5.29 36.51
N LYS A 120 -7.66 -5.45 37.10
CA LYS A 120 -7.35 -6.46 38.12
C LYS A 120 -8.03 -6.17 39.47
N GLU A 121 -8.05 -4.93 39.93
CA GLU A 121 -8.77 -4.53 41.14
C GLU A 121 -10.28 -4.79 41.00
N ALA A 122 -10.90 -4.31 39.92
CA ALA A 122 -12.33 -4.52 39.64
C ALA A 122 -12.68 -6.02 39.48
N PHE A 123 -11.80 -6.80 38.83
CA PHE A 123 -11.96 -8.26 38.75
C PHE A 123 -11.96 -8.91 40.14
N MET A 124 -11.02 -8.53 41.03
CA MET A 124 -10.89 -9.15 42.34
C MET A 124 -12.10 -8.84 43.23
N GLU A 125 -12.63 -7.61 43.19
CA GLU A 125 -13.89 -7.25 43.86
C GLU A 125 -15.04 -8.14 43.35
N TRP A 126 -15.23 -8.22 42.03
CA TRP A 126 -16.24 -9.10 41.43
C TRP A 126 -16.06 -10.57 41.80
N TRP A 127 -14.82 -11.07 41.86
CA TRP A 127 -14.53 -12.47 42.17
C TRP A 127 -14.87 -12.79 43.62
N HIS A 128 -14.53 -11.89 44.55
CA HIS A 128 -14.92 -12.00 45.96
C HIS A 128 -16.44 -11.97 46.15
N GLU A 129 -17.19 -11.19 45.36
CA GLU A 129 -18.66 -11.25 45.37
C GLU A 129 -19.22 -12.63 44.99
N GLN A 130 -18.46 -13.51 44.32
CA GLN A 130 -18.93 -14.86 43.96
C GLN A 130 -18.66 -15.91 45.04
N GLU A 131 -18.05 -15.55 46.17
CA GLU A 131 -17.79 -16.48 47.27
C GLU A 131 -19.10 -17.09 47.79
N GLY A 132 -19.08 -18.41 48.03
CA GLY A 132 -20.26 -19.18 48.44
C GLY A 132 -21.31 -19.45 47.34
N LYS A 133 -21.16 -18.91 46.12
CA LYS A 133 -22.04 -19.22 44.98
C LYS A 133 -21.55 -20.47 44.23
N THR A 134 -22.48 -21.12 43.52
CA THR A 134 -22.18 -22.27 42.66
C THR A 134 -21.99 -21.83 41.21
N PHE A 135 -20.80 -22.08 40.66
CA PHE A 135 -20.51 -22.03 39.24
C PHE A 135 -20.98 -23.31 38.56
N VAL A 136 -21.74 -23.17 37.47
CA VAL A 136 -22.24 -24.28 36.65
C VAL A 136 -21.74 -24.06 35.23
N MET A 137 -20.74 -24.83 34.81
CA MET A 137 -19.97 -24.57 33.60
C MET A 137 -20.86 -24.39 32.36
N LYS A 138 -21.86 -25.27 32.19
CA LYS A 138 -22.82 -25.20 31.08
C LYS A 138 -23.63 -23.90 31.03
N LYS A 139 -24.06 -23.38 32.19
CA LYS A 139 -24.87 -22.17 32.26
C LYS A 139 -24.02 -20.94 31.98
N GLU A 140 -22.83 -20.87 32.57
CA GLU A 140 -21.96 -19.72 32.40
C GLU A 140 -21.34 -19.65 30.99
N ILE A 141 -20.98 -20.78 30.37
CA ILE A 141 -20.51 -20.77 28.97
C ILE A 141 -21.63 -20.40 27.97
N GLU A 142 -22.85 -20.90 28.18
CA GLU A 142 -24.01 -20.52 27.35
C GLU A 142 -24.31 -19.02 27.48
N LYS A 143 -24.39 -18.52 28.71
CA LYS A 143 -24.58 -17.10 29.03
C LYS A 143 -23.48 -16.22 28.43
N TYR A 144 -22.21 -16.62 28.57
CA TYR A 144 -21.06 -15.90 28.01
C TYR A 144 -21.14 -15.83 26.48
N CYS A 145 -21.36 -16.96 25.80
CA CYS A 145 -21.46 -17.00 24.34
C CYS A 145 -22.64 -16.17 23.82
N ILE A 146 -23.81 -16.23 24.48
CA ILE A 146 -24.95 -15.38 24.15
C ILE A 146 -24.59 -13.90 24.35
N GLN A 147 -23.92 -13.55 25.45
CA GLN A 147 -23.56 -12.16 25.75
C GLN A 147 -22.57 -11.60 24.72
N ASP A 148 -21.49 -12.31 24.37
CA ASP A 148 -20.53 -11.87 23.34
C ASP A 148 -21.23 -11.63 21.98
N VAL A 149 -22.10 -12.55 21.54
CA VAL A 149 -22.88 -12.38 20.31
C VAL A 149 -23.82 -11.17 20.39
N MET A 150 -24.49 -10.96 21.53
CA MET A 150 -25.41 -9.83 21.71
C MET A 150 -24.71 -8.48 21.79
N VAL A 151 -23.54 -8.39 22.44
CA VAL A 151 -22.72 -7.16 22.47
C VAL A 151 -22.23 -6.83 21.05
N MET A 152 -21.74 -7.83 20.31
CA MET A 152 -21.29 -7.64 18.93
C MET A 152 -22.45 -7.17 18.04
N ALA A 153 -23.61 -7.86 18.12
CA ALA A 153 -24.77 -7.54 17.32
C ALA A 153 -25.29 -6.12 17.59
N ARG A 154 -25.36 -5.68 18.86
CA ARG A 154 -25.78 -4.31 19.21
C ARG A 154 -24.81 -3.25 18.67
N GLY A 155 -23.51 -3.44 18.87
CA GLY A 155 -22.50 -2.49 18.37
C GLY A 155 -22.50 -2.40 16.84
N CYS A 156 -22.57 -3.54 16.15
CA CYS A 156 -22.65 -3.56 14.68
C CYS A 156 -23.96 -2.93 14.20
N LEU A 157 -25.11 -3.26 14.78
CA LEU A 157 -26.39 -2.62 14.42
C LEU A 157 -26.34 -1.09 14.64
N LYS A 158 -25.68 -0.61 15.69
CA LYS A 158 -25.51 0.84 15.91
C LYS A 158 -24.59 1.49 14.88
N VAL A 159 -23.49 0.84 14.49
CA VAL A 159 -22.63 1.32 13.38
C VAL A 159 -23.41 1.36 12.07
N ARG A 160 -24.23 0.33 11.79
CA ARG A 160 -25.10 0.29 10.60
C ARG A 160 -26.10 1.44 10.60
N GLU A 161 -26.79 1.67 11.72
CA GLU A 161 -27.71 2.80 11.93
C GLU A 161 -27.01 4.13 11.60
N LEU A 162 -25.85 4.41 12.22
CA LEU A 162 -25.10 5.65 12.02
C LEU A 162 -24.70 5.89 10.54
N TYR A 163 -24.26 4.86 9.82
CA TYR A 163 -23.87 4.99 8.41
C TYR A 163 -25.07 5.10 7.45
N VAL A 164 -26.15 4.36 7.71
CA VAL A 164 -27.37 4.41 6.89
C VAL A 164 -28.09 5.75 7.09
N ASP A 165 -28.23 6.21 8.34
CA ASP A 165 -28.95 7.45 8.65
C ASP A 165 -28.20 8.69 8.18
N LYS A 166 -26.86 8.71 8.27
CA LYS A 166 -26.04 9.87 7.88
C LYS A 166 -25.69 9.90 6.39
N PHE A 167 -25.49 8.74 5.74
CA PHE A 167 -24.91 8.67 4.38
C PHE A 167 -25.66 7.75 3.41
N GLY A 168 -26.75 7.12 3.83
CA GLY A 168 -27.50 6.17 3.00
C GLY A 168 -26.69 4.96 2.54
N VAL A 169 -25.64 4.58 3.27
CA VAL A 169 -24.76 3.43 2.96
C VAL A 169 -24.89 2.38 4.07
N ASP A 170 -25.15 1.13 3.69
CA ASP A 170 -25.10 0.00 4.62
C ASP A 170 -23.69 -0.63 4.60
N PRO A 171 -22.86 -0.41 5.65
CA PRO A 171 -21.49 -0.89 5.68
C PRO A 171 -21.39 -2.41 5.57
N PHE A 172 -22.40 -3.14 6.07
CA PHE A 172 -22.36 -4.60 6.12
C PHE A 172 -23.07 -5.27 4.94
N ALA A 173 -23.89 -4.56 4.17
CA ALA A 173 -24.37 -5.03 2.88
C ALA A 173 -23.38 -4.67 1.75
N GLU A 174 -23.04 -3.38 1.60
CA GLU A 174 -22.32 -2.84 0.43
C GLU A 174 -20.80 -3.01 0.50
N CYS A 175 -20.22 -3.09 1.71
CA CYS A 175 -18.77 -2.97 1.93
C CYS A 175 -18.14 -4.20 2.64
N VAL A 176 -16.81 -4.24 2.70
CA VAL A 176 -16.03 -5.38 3.27
C VAL A 176 -15.15 -4.96 4.46
N THR A 177 -14.76 -3.68 4.49
CA THR A 177 -13.96 -3.05 5.53
C THR A 177 -14.40 -1.60 5.77
N ILE A 178 -14.01 -0.99 6.90
CA ILE A 178 -14.22 0.43 7.18
C ILE A 178 -13.68 1.34 6.07
N ALA A 179 -12.49 1.04 5.52
CA ALA A 179 -11.91 1.80 4.43
C ALA A 179 -12.78 1.74 3.15
N SER A 180 -13.32 0.56 2.83
CA SER A 180 -14.28 0.44 1.71
C SER A 180 -15.61 1.14 2.00
N THR A 181 -16.05 1.21 3.27
CA THR A 181 -17.23 2.00 3.67
C THR A 181 -16.99 3.49 3.46
N CYS A 182 -15.88 4.04 3.96
CA CYS A 182 -15.53 5.45 3.78
C CYS A 182 -15.40 5.81 2.30
N LEU A 183 -14.77 4.96 1.48
CA LEU A 183 -14.66 5.17 0.03
C LEU A 183 -16.03 5.11 -0.68
N THR A 184 -16.93 4.23 -0.26
CA THR A 184 -18.30 4.17 -0.81
C THR A 184 -19.11 5.40 -0.40
N VAL A 185 -19.01 5.85 0.85
CA VAL A 185 -19.63 7.09 1.34
C VAL A 185 -19.13 8.28 0.53
N PHE A 186 -17.81 8.42 0.35
CA PHE A 186 -17.19 9.46 -0.48
C PHE A 186 -17.72 9.42 -1.91
N LYS A 187 -17.64 8.28 -2.59
CA LYS A 187 -18.10 8.12 -3.98
C LYS A 187 -19.60 8.34 -4.20
N LYS A 188 -20.42 8.16 -3.17
CA LYS A 188 -21.89 8.24 -3.27
C LYS A 188 -22.46 9.61 -2.90
N ASN A 189 -21.80 10.33 -1.98
CA ASN A 189 -22.34 11.54 -1.38
C ASN A 189 -21.51 12.80 -1.65
N PHE A 190 -20.22 12.66 -2.01
CA PHE A 190 -19.26 13.77 -1.97
C PHE A 190 -18.42 13.91 -3.25
N LEU A 191 -18.05 12.81 -3.90
CA LEU A 191 -17.29 12.85 -5.16
C LEU A 191 -18.19 13.25 -6.34
N GLU A 192 -17.92 14.41 -6.92
CA GLU A 192 -18.56 14.84 -8.17
C GLU A 192 -18.13 13.98 -9.38
N SER A 193 -18.96 13.98 -10.43
CA SER A 193 -18.69 13.21 -11.63
C SER A 193 -17.51 13.78 -12.43
N GLU A 194 -16.71 12.92 -13.03
CA GLU A 194 -15.60 13.26 -13.93
C GLU A 194 -14.44 14.09 -13.32
N VAL A 195 -14.47 14.40 -12.01
CA VAL A 195 -13.42 15.18 -11.31
C VAL A 195 -12.10 14.42 -11.11
N MET A 196 -12.13 13.13 -10.72
CA MET A 196 -10.89 12.36 -10.55
C MET A 196 -10.49 11.63 -11.83
N GLY A 197 -9.34 11.98 -12.39
CA GLY A 197 -8.75 11.26 -13.52
C GLY A 197 -8.35 9.84 -13.16
N VAL A 198 -8.88 8.86 -13.91
CA VAL A 198 -8.48 7.45 -13.77
C VAL A 198 -7.24 7.21 -14.62
N VAL A 199 -6.10 6.92 -13.98
CA VAL A 199 -4.86 6.57 -14.68
C VAL A 199 -5.13 5.40 -15.66
N PRO A 200 -4.86 5.55 -16.96
CA PRO A 200 -5.19 4.52 -17.92
C PRO A 200 -4.39 3.21 -17.71
N PRO A 201 -4.88 2.05 -18.18
CA PRO A 201 -4.22 0.76 -17.94
C PRO A 201 -2.78 0.61 -18.47
N LEU A 202 -2.34 1.51 -19.36
CA LEU A 202 -0.99 1.56 -19.94
C LEU A 202 -0.24 2.86 -19.55
N GLY A 203 -0.66 3.51 -18.45
CA GLY A 203 -0.17 4.83 -18.05
C GLY A 203 -0.62 5.96 -19.01
N TYR A 204 -0.05 7.14 -18.83
CA TYR A 204 -0.30 8.29 -19.73
C TYR A 204 0.61 8.29 -20.98
N ARG A 205 1.78 7.65 -20.94
CA ARG A 205 2.65 7.43 -22.12
C ARG A 205 2.12 6.36 -23.09
N GLN A 206 0.81 6.36 -23.39
CA GLN A 206 0.19 5.28 -24.17
C GLN A 206 0.80 5.10 -25.57
N ARG A 207 1.63 4.05 -25.69
CA ARG A 207 2.33 3.46 -26.86
C ARG A 207 3.86 3.40 -26.70
N ASP A 208 4.42 4.13 -25.74
CA ASP A 208 5.88 4.25 -25.56
C ASP A 208 6.35 3.34 -24.42
N ILE A 209 6.24 2.03 -24.64
CA ILE A 209 6.62 1.01 -23.66
C ILE A 209 7.58 0.02 -24.33
N GLN A 210 8.78 0.49 -24.64
CA GLN A 210 9.93 -0.41 -24.73
C GLN A 210 10.06 -1.12 -23.39
N SER A 211 10.11 -2.46 -23.38
CA SER A 211 10.35 -3.18 -22.14
C SER A 211 11.78 -2.94 -21.65
N VAL A 212 12.03 -3.12 -20.35
CA VAL A 212 13.40 -3.13 -19.79
C VAL A 212 14.33 -4.04 -20.59
N GLN A 213 13.84 -5.17 -21.11
CA GLN A 213 14.61 -6.05 -21.99
C GLN A 213 14.99 -5.40 -23.33
N ALA A 214 14.08 -4.65 -23.95
CA ALA A 214 14.36 -3.88 -25.16
C ALA A 214 15.39 -2.77 -24.89
N LEU A 215 15.23 -2.05 -23.76
CA LEU A 215 16.13 -0.99 -23.34
C LEU A 215 17.55 -1.50 -23.08
N GLU A 216 17.67 -2.60 -22.33
CA GLU A 216 18.94 -3.31 -22.10
C GLU A 216 19.58 -3.77 -23.41
N TRP A 217 18.80 -4.37 -24.32
CA TRP A 217 19.31 -4.82 -25.61
C TRP A 217 19.84 -3.66 -26.46
N LEU A 218 19.06 -2.58 -26.60
CA LEU A 218 19.45 -1.41 -27.40
C LEU A 218 20.67 -0.70 -26.81
N HIS A 219 20.76 -0.60 -25.48
CA HIS A 219 21.97 -0.11 -24.81
C HIS A 219 23.18 -1.01 -25.08
N SER A 220 23.01 -2.34 -25.03
CA SER A 220 24.10 -3.31 -25.22
C SER A 220 24.79 -3.22 -26.60
N LEU A 221 24.12 -2.63 -27.60
CA LEU A 221 24.67 -2.41 -28.93
C LEU A 221 25.84 -1.42 -28.92
N GLY A 222 25.97 -0.56 -27.89
CA GLY A 222 27.08 0.40 -27.76
C GLY A 222 27.14 1.45 -28.88
N LEU A 223 25.99 1.77 -29.48
CA LEU A 223 25.89 2.67 -30.63
C LEU A 223 25.59 4.12 -30.18
N PRO A 224 26.55 5.07 -30.24
CA PRO A 224 26.37 6.41 -29.67
C PRO A 224 25.36 7.29 -30.43
N GLU A 225 25.13 7.02 -31.71
CA GLU A 225 24.20 7.76 -32.58
C GLU A 225 22.84 7.04 -32.75
N LEU A 226 22.57 6.01 -31.92
CA LEU A 226 21.31 5.28 -31.96
C LEU A 226 20.20 6.14 -31.38
N ARG A 227 19.11 6.30 -32.13
CA ARG A 227 17.85 6.89 -31.63
C ARG A 227 16.96 5.81 -31.06
N TRP A 228 16.73 5.86 -29.76
CA TRP A 228 15.90 4.93 -28.97
C TRP A 228 15.38 5.65 -27.71
N ALA A 229 14.54 4.99 -26.91
CA ALA A 229 13.93 5.60 -25.71
C ALA A 229 14.96 6.10 -24.66
N GLY A 230 16.16 5.52 -24.60
CA GLY A 230 17.26 5.98 -23.73
C GLY A 230 18.23 6.99 -24.37
N SER A 231 17.89 7.57 -25.53
CA SER A 231 18.68 8.61 -26.20
C SER A 231 18.02 9.98 -26.08
N THR A 232 18.80 11.06 -26.10
CA THR A 232 18.28 12.45 -26.01
C THR A 232 17.27 12.79 -27.09
N GLN A 233 17.42 12.23 -28.30
CA GLN A 233 16.48 12.44 -29.43
C GLN A 233 15.29 11.48 -29.42
N GLY A 234 15.15 10.61 -28.42
CA GLY A 234 14.11 9.60 -28.32
C GLY A 234 14.01 8.65 -29.52
N GLU A 235 12.89 7.93 -29.58
CA GLU A 235 12.57 6.98 -30.65
C GLU A 235 12.30 7.67 -32.00
N ALA A 236 12.67 7.01 -33.09
CA ALA A 236 12.34 7.48 -34.44
C ALA A 236 10.93 7.02 -34.87
N THR A 237 10.20 7.88 -35.58
CA THR A 237 8.97 7.48 -36.30
C THR A 237 9.29 7.24 -37.77
N LEU A 238 9.06 6.00 -38.23
CA LEU A 238 9.33 5.55 -39.60
C LEU A 238 8.06 4.88 -40.17
N GLN A 239 7.68 5.25 -41.39
CA GLN A 239 6.44 4.75 -42.04
C GLN A 239 5.22 4.83 -41.09
N GLY A 240 4.98 6.01 -40.52
CA GLY A 240 3.78 6.31 -39.71
C GLY A 240 3.71 5.69 -38.31
N SER A 241 4.69 4.90 -37.88
CA SER A 241 4.77 4.34 -36.52
C SER A 241 6.18 4.43 -35.95
N LYS A 242 6.31 4.39 -34.62
CA LYS A 242 7.62 4.33 -33.96
C LYS A 242 8.38 3.02 -34.28
N VAL A 243 9.68 3.03 -34.01
CA VAL A 243 10.58 1.87 -34.04
C VAL A 243 11.46 1.90 -32.79
N ASP A 244 11.86 0.72 -32.28
CA ASP A 244 12.52 0.63 -30.98
C ASP A 244 13.92 1.29 -30.99
N GLY A 245 14.69 1.07 -32.07
CA GLY A 245 15.97 1.73 -32.30
C GLY A 245 16.19 2.10 -33.76
N TYR A 246 16.84 3.24 -34.03
CA TYR A 246 17.22 3.65 -35.39
C TYR A 246 18.59 4.34 -35.45
N ASP A 247 19.54 3.73 -36.18
CA ASP A 247 20.79 4.37 -36.59
C ASP A 247 20.64 4.93 -38.01
N ARG A 248 20.52 6.26 -38.11
CA ARG A 248 20.39 6.98 -39.38
C ARG A 248 21.64 6.86 -40.27
N ARG A 249 22.83 6.68 -39.70
CA ARG A 249 24.10 6.62 -40.45
C ARG A 249 24.24 5.31 -41.21
N THR A 250 23.80 4.19 -40.63
CA THR A 250 23.77 2.89 -41.29
C THR A 250 22.43 2.56 -41.96
N ASN A 251 21.42 3.41 -41.77
CA ASN A 251 20.02 3.18 -42.15
C ASN A 251 19.47 1.86 -41.55
N THR A 252 19.88 1.57 -40.31
CA THR A 252 19.50 0.34 -39.59
C THR A 252 18.42 0.64 -38.55
N VAL A 253 17.33 -0.10 -38.63
CA VAL A 253 16.28 -0.19 -37.61
C VAL A 253 16.53 -1.43 -36.76
N TYR A 254 16.41 -1.27 -35.45
CA TYR A 254 16.49 -2.33 -34.44
C TYR A 254 15.08 -2.49 -33.86
N GLN A 255 14.49 -3.68 -33.98
CA GLN A 255 13.17 -4.01 -33.43
C GLN A 255 13.28 -5.07 -32.35
N PHE A 256 12.63 -4.84 -31.20
CA PHE A 256 12.60 -5.78 -30.09
C PHE A 256 11.19 -6.40 -29.92
N HIS A 257 11.11 -7.70 -30.19
CA HIS A 257 9.86 -8.45 -30.19
C HIS A 257 9.65 -9.17 -28.85
N GLY A 258 8.96 -8.50 -27.92
CA GLY A 258 8.44 -9.12 -26.70
C GLY A 258 7.54 -10.32 -27.03
N CYS A 259 7.95 -11.55 -26.68
CA CYS A 259 7.41 -12.78 -27.27
C CYS A 259 5.91 -12.99 -27.09
N PHE A 260 5.36 -12.53 -25.96
CA PHE A 260 3.93 -12.60 -25.65
C PHE A 260 3.10 -11.62 -26.48
N TYR A 261 3.58 -10.38 -26.65
CA TYR A 261 2.86 -9.34 -27.40
C TYR A 261 3.01 -9.47 -28.92
N HIS A 262 4.12 -10.05 -29.39
CA HIS A 262 4.48 -10.16 -30.81
C HIS A 262 4.27 -11.58 -31.40
N GLY A 263 3.69 -12.51 -30.64
CA GLY A 263 3.26 -13.80 -31.20
C GLY A 263 4.38 -14.83 -31.46
N CYS A 264 5.43 -14.88 -30.65
CA CYS A 264 6.60 -15.72 -30.95
C CYS A 264 6.25 -17.22 -31.18
N GLU A 265 6.52 -17.73 -32.38
CA GLU A 265 6.21 -19.12 -32.78
C GLU A 265 7.04 -20.19 -32.03
N VAL A 266 8.13 -19.78 -31.37
CA VAL A 266 8.95 -20.67 -30.51
C VAL A 266 8.30 -20.84 -29.13
N CYS A 267 7.83 -19.74 -28.54
CA CYS A 267 7.25 -19.73 -27.19
C CYS A 267 5.77 -20.12 -27.17
N PHE A 268 5.04 -19.91 -28.26
CA PHE A 268 3.59 -20.05 -28.32
C PHE A 268 3.12 -20.75 -29.58
N ARG A 269 2.00 -21.49 -29.48
CA ARG A 269 1.36 -22.08 -30.66
C ARG A 269 0.55 -21.02 -31.39
N ARG A 270 0.63 -20.96 -32.73
CA ARG A 270 -0.14 -19.99 -33.55
C ARG A 270 -1.65 -19.93 -33.21
N SER A 271 -2.27 -21.06 -32.86
CA SER A 271 -3.69 -21.15 -32.50
C SER A 271 -4.03 -20.78 -31.04
N GLN A 272 -3.05 -20.46 -30.21
CA GLN A 272 -3.26 -20.01 -28.84
C GLN A 272 -3.83 -18.58 -28.84
N VAL A 273 -4.80 -18.30 -27.96
CA VAL A 273 -5.39 -16.95 -27.83
C VAL A 273 -4.60 -16.13 -26.81
N HIS A 274 -4.31 -14.88 -27.16
CA HIS A 274 -3.63 -13.92 -26.28
C HIS A 274 -4.55 -13.47 -25.14
N ALA A 275 -4.13 -13.68 -23.90
CA ALA A 275 -4.99 -13.58 -22.71
C ALA A 275 -5.66 -12.21 -22.51
N HIS A 276 -5.05 -11.11 -23.00
CA HIS A 276 -5.57 -9.75 -22.84
C HIS A 276 -6.17 -9.13 -24.12
N LEU A 277 -5.92 -9.73 -25.30
CA LEU A 277 -6.26 -9.11 -26.59
C LEU A 277 -7.32 -9.88 -27.38
N GLY A 278 -7.62 -11.14 -27.02
CA GLY A 278 -8.64 -11.95 -27.68
C GLY A 278 -8.30 -12.42 -29.10
N VAL A 279 -7.17 -11.99 -29.67
CA VAL A 279 -6.62 -12.44 -30.96
C VAL A 279 -5.70 -13.65 -30.78
N THR A 280 -5.37 -14.37 -31.85
CA THR A 280 -4.43 -15.50 -31.77
C THR A 280 -2.97 -15.02 -31.80
N MET A 281 -2.07 -15.84 -31.25
CA MET A 281 -0.63 -15.59 -31.32
C MET A 281 -0.12 -15.60 -32.78
N GLY A 282 -0.75 -16.37 -33.67
CA GLY A 282 -0.47 -16.33 -35.10
C GLY A 282 -0.81 -14.98 -35.73
N ASP A 283 -1.94 -14.36 -35.36
CA ASP A 283 -2.32 -13.03 -35.87
C ASP A 283 -1.33 -11.94 -35.41
N LEU A 284 -0.80 -12.06 -34.19
CA LEU A 284 0.23 -11.15 -33.65
C LEU A 284 1.57 -11.33 -34.38
N PHE A 285 1.96 -12.58 -34.67
CA PHE A 285 3.18 -12.87 -35.43
C PHE A 285 3.11 -12.32 -36.86
N ASP A 286 1.98 -12.55 -37.54
CA ASP A 286 1.82 -12.14 -38.92
C ASP A 286 1.85 -10.60 -39.04
N LYS A 287 1.21 -9.87 -38.11
CA LYS A 287 1.33 -8.40 -38.00
C LYS A 287 2.76 -7.93 -37.74
N THR A 288 3.48 -8.59 -36.83
CA THR A 288 4.88 -8.27 -36.51
C THR A 288 5.75 -8.41 -37.77
N ARG A 289 5.55 -9.50 -38.51
CA ARG A 289 6.22 -9.76 -39.79
C ARG A 289 5.83 -8.77 -40.89
N GLU A 290 4.56 -8.37 -40.98
CA GLU A 290 4.10 -7.33 -41.92
C GLU A 290 4.84 -6.00 -41.67
N ARG A 291 4.96 -5.57 -40.40
CA ARG A 291 5.70 -4.36 -40.03
C ARG A 291 7.20 -4.46 -40.38
N THR A 292 7.85 -5.58 -40.10
CA THR A 292 9.24 -5.82 -40.52
C THR A 292 9.39 -5.78 -42.05
N LEU A 293 8.42 -6.32 -42.80
CA LEU A 293 8.45 -6.30 -44.27
C LEU A 293 8.24 -4.89 -44.83
N GLU A 294 7.37 -4.07 -44.23
CA GLU A 294 7.17 -2.66 -44.58
C GLU A 294 8.47 -1.86 -44.45
N LEU A 295 9.14 -1.97 -43.29
CA LEU A 295 10.42 -1.30 -43.02
C LEU A 295 11.51 -1.71 -44.02
N ARG A 296 11.63 -3.02 -44.31
CA ARG A 296 12.58 -3.55 -45.31
C ARG A 296 12.23 -3.09 -46.73
N ALA A 297 10.95 -3.03 -47.09
CA ALA A 297 10.49 -2.55 -48.40
C ALA A 297 10.71 -1.05 -48.61
N ALA A 298 10.69 -0.26 -47.52
CA ALA A 298 11.09 1.14 -47.52
C ALA A 298 12.62 1.36 -47.64
N GLY A 299 13.41 0.28 -47.67
CA GLY A 299 14.86 0.31 -47.87
C GLY A 299 15.70 0.35 -46.59
N HIS A 300 15.08 0.19 -45.41
CA HIS A 300 15.81 0.10 -44.15
C HIS A 300 16.42 -1.31 -43.96
N HIS A 301 17.62 -1.37 -43.40
CA HIS A 301 18.15 -2.62 -42.84
C HIS A 301 17.44 -2.86 -41.50
N VAL A 302 16.86 -4.04 -41.28
CA VAL A 302 16.10 -4.33 -40.04
C VAL A 302 16.72 -5.50 -39.30
N VAL A 303 17.25 -5.21 -38.10
CA VAL A 303 17.74 -6.16 -37.12
C VAL A 303 16.63 -6.43 -36.12
N GLU A 304 16.40 -7.70 -35.79
CA GLU A 304 15.28 -8.13 -34.95
C GLU A 304 15.81 -8.97 -33.78
N MET A 305 15.38 -8.66 -32.56
CA MET A 305 15.67 -9.43 -31.35
C MET A 305 14.36 -9.91 -30.74
N TRP A 306 14.32 -11.15 -30.25
CA TRP A 306 13.15 -11.71 -29.56
C TRP A 306 13.44 -11.84 -28.08
N SER A 307 12.46 -11.53 -27.21
CA SER A 307 12.73 -11.48 -25.77
C SER A 307 13.26 -12.78 -25.16
N HIS A 308 12.86 -13.95 -25.68
CA HIS A 308 13.38 -15.24 -25.21
C HIS A 308 14.82 -15.53 -25.63
N VAL A 309 15.30 -14.90 -26.72
CA VAL A 309 16.71 -14.95 -27.14
C VAL A 309 17.50 -14.02 -26.24
N TRP A 310 17.00 -12.80 -26.02
CA TRP A 310 17.63 -11.85 -25.12
C TRP A 310 17.72 -12.35 -23.67
N ASP A 311 16.69 -13.05 -23.16
CA ASP A 311 16.75 -13.65 -21.82
C ASP A 311 17.87 -14.70 -21.66
N ALA A 312 18.32 -15.34 -22.75
CA ALA A 312 19.46 -16.25 -22.73
C ALA A 312 20.81 -15.53 -22.93
N GLU A 313 20.83 -14.36 -23.56
CA GLU A 313 22.05 -13.57 -23.82
C GLU A 313 22.38 -12.60 -22.67
N ARG A 314 21.37 -12.00 -22.04
CA ARG A 314 21.52 -10.92 -21.05
C ARG A 314 22.26 -11.30 -19.76
N GLU A 315 22.39 -12.60 -19.45
CA GLU A 315 23.22 -13.07 -18.33
C GLU A 315 24.72 -12.68 -18.48
N TYR A 316 25.18 -12.43 -19.71
CA TYR A 316 26.55 -12.03 -20.01
C TYR A 316 26.79 -10.51 -20.02
N HIS A 317 25.76 -9.72 -19.76
CA HIS A 317 25.82 -8.26 -19.81
C HIS A 317 25.61 -7.64 -18.42
N VAL A 318 26.39 -6.60 -18.12
CA VAL A 318 26.21 -5.77 -16.92
C VAL A 318 25.50 -4.48 -17.34
N PHE A 319 24.25 -4.32 -16.92
CA PHE A 319 23.46 -3.11 -17.16
C PHE A 319 23.53 -2.17 -15.98
N THR A 320 23.72 -0.89 -16.26
CA THR A 320 23.58 0.19 -15.29
C THR A 320 22.13 0.30 -14.82
N GLU A 321 21.95 0.61 -13.55
CA GLU A 321 20.62 0.64 -12.92
C GLU A 321 19.67 1.65 -13.56
N TRP A 322 20.20 2.77 -14.08
CA TRP A 322 19.43 3.79 -14.80
C TRP A 322 18.65 3.26 -16.01
N ILE A 323 19.12 2.20 -16.68
CA ILE A 323 18.43 1.61 -17.84
C ILE A 323 17.09 1.00 -17.43
N LYS A 324 17.02 0.41 -16.23
CA LYS A 324 15.78 -0.12 -15.64
C LYS A 324 14.83 1.00 -15.20
N ASN A 325 15.34 2.22 -15.08
CA ASN A 325 14.63 3.38 -14.54
C ASN A 325 14.14 4.35 -15.64
N LEU A 326 14.32 4.04 -16.93
CA LEU A 326 13.71 4.77 -18.05
C LEU A 326 12.19 4.59 -18.16
N ASP A 327 11.63 3.64 -17.38
CA ASP A 327 10.20 3.37 -17.29
C ASP A 327 9.39 4.66 -16.98
N PRO A 328 8.13 4.75 -17.45
CA PRO A 328 7.22 5.84 -17.09
C PRO A 328 7.03 5.98 -15.58
N ILE A 329 6.70 7.18 -15.11
CA ILE A 329 6.24 7.44 -13.74
C ILE A 329 5.19 6.40 -13.34
N GLN A 330 5.46 5.66 -12.27
CA GLN A 330 4.43 4.91 -11.57
C GLN A 330 3.99 5.73 -10.36
N PRO A 331 2.74 6.24 -10.27
CA PRO A 331 2.30 7.10 -9.16
C PRO A 331 2.42 6.49 -7.76
N ARG A 332 2.63 5.16 -7.65
CA ARG A 332 2.90 4.47 -6.40
C ARG A 332 4.33 4.67 -5.88
N GLU A 333 5.27 5.06 -6.73
CA GLU A 333 6.65 5.36 -6.35
C GLU A 333 6.73 6.64 -5.53
N ALA A 334 5.85 7.63 -5.80
CA ALA A 334 5.67 8.83 -4.98
C ALA A 334 4.79 8.61 -3.72
N LEU A 335 4.13 7.46 -3.58
CA LEU A 335 3.22 7.20 -2.47
C LEU A 335 3.97 6.67 -1.24
N MET A 336 4.56 7.60 -0.50
CA MET A 336 5.32 7.30 0.71
C MET A 336 4.46 7.31 1.97
N GLY A 337 4.94 6.61 3.01
CA GLY A 337 4.31 6.60 4.34
C GLY A 337 4.69 7.82 5.18
N GLY A 338 4.09 7.92 6.37
CA GLY A 338 4.45 8.96 7.34
C GLY A 338 5.91 8.85 7.80
N ARG A 339 6.52 10.01 8.10
CA ARG A 339 7.89 10.11 8.61
C ARG A 339 7.96 9.61 10.07
N THR A 340 8.64 8.49 10.29
CA THR A 340 9.03 8.02 11.63
C THR A 340 10.54 8.14 11.78
N ASN A 341 11.01 8.98 12.69
CA ASN A 341 12.44 9.22 12.94
C ASN A 341 12.68 9.47 14.43
N ALA A 342 13.71 8.85 15.00
CA ALA A 342 14.13 9.06 16.38
C ALA A 342 15.37 9.97 16.42
N VAL A 343 15.19 11.22 16.87
CA VAL A 343 16.29 12.19 17.05
C VAL A 343 17.17 11.84 18.25
N GLY A 344 16.61 11.14 19.24
CA GLY A 344 17.33 10.52 20.35
C GLY A 344 16.60 9.23 20.75
N LEU A 345 17.36 8.23 21.18
CA LEU A 345 16.82 6.91 21.54
C LEU A 345 16.12 6.91 22.91
N TYR A 346 16.36 7.93 23.74
CA TYR A 346 15.79 8.07 25.08
C TYR A 346 15.83 9.53 25.54
N ALA A 347 14.97 9.88 26.49
CA ALA A 347 15.02 11.13 27.26
C ALA A 347 14.40 10.88 28.64
N TYR A 348 14.88 11.56 29.69
CA TYR A 348 14.30 11.47 31.03
C TYR A 348 14.29 12.82 31.75
N CYS A 349 13.39 12.94 32.73
CA CYS A 349 13.21 14.12 33.57
C CYS A 349 13.63 13.82 35.00
N GLU A 350 14.27 14.78 35.69
CA GLU A 350 14.52 14.68 37.14
C GLU A 350 13.32 15.19 37.94
N GLY A 351 12.98 14.48 39.03
CA GLY A 351 11.90 14.80 39.96
C GLY A 351 10.77 13.78 39.97
N GLU A 352 9.84 13.91 40.93
CA GLU A 352 8.56 13.19 40.86
C GLU A 352 7.78 13.69 39.65
N VAL A 353 7.66 12.84 38.63
CA VAL A 353 6.70 13.07 37.56
C VAL A 353 5.32 12.85 38.17
N GLN A 354 4.57 13.92 38.40
CA GLN A 354 3.11 13.81 38.57
C GLN A 354 2.51 13.42 37.22
N VAL A 355 2.53 12.12 36.95
CA VAL A 355 1.72 11.49 35.91
C VAL A 355 0.28 11.50 36.44
N ASP A 356 -0.56 12.37 35.88
CA ASP A 356 -2.00 12.27 36.07
C ASP A 356 -2.47 11.09 35.20
N GLU A 357 -2.88 9.99 35.82
CA GLU A 357 -3.12 8.69 35.16
C GLU A 357 -4.44 8.65 34.34
N SER A 358 -4.55 9.54 33.36
CA SER A 358 -5.46 9.42 32.21
C SER A 358 -4.79 8.94 30.94
N ASP A 359 -3.45 8.83 30.92
CA ASP A 359 -2.66 8.30 29.80
C ASP A 359 -1.75 7.14 30.27
N ASP A 360 -1.76 6.04 29.52
CA ASP A 360 -1.07 4.78 29.83
C ASP A 360 0.43 4.78 29.45
N GLU A 361 1.14 3.71 29.85
CA GLU A 361 2.47 3.29 29.39
C GLU A 361 3.71 4.05 29.93
N ALA A 362 3.95 3.88 31.23
CA ALA A 362 5.27 4.09 31.81
C ALA A 362 6.28 3.00 31.37
N MET A 363 7.00 3.19 30.26
CA MET A 363 8.16 2.35 29.92
C MET A 363 9.19 3.01 28.98
N ALA A 364 10.31 3.51 29.53
CA ALA A 364 11.57 3.65 28.79
C ALA A 364 12.75 3.79 29.78
N LEU A 365 13.93 3.26 29.43
CA LEU A 365 15.17 3.40 30.21
C LEU A 365 16.41 3.32 29.28
N MET A 366 17.33 4.29 29.43
CA MET A 366 18.65 4.44 28.77
C MET A 366 18.65 4.75 27.25
N LEU A 367 19.41 5.73 26.71
CA LEU A 367 20.34 6.73 27.28
C LEU A 367 20.16 8.15 26.66
N CYS A 368 20.15 9.18 27.51
CA CYS A 368 20.39 10.60 27.21
C CYS A 368 21.17 11.10 28.43
N SER A 369 22.37 11.67 28.25
CA SER A 369 23.31 11.88 29.38
C SER A 369 22.93 13.00 30.34
N ASP A 370 22.00 13.87 29.94
CA ASP A 370 21.57 15.04 30.71
C ASP A 370 20.06 14.99 30.96
N PRO A 371 19.60 15.29 32.19
CA PRO A 371 18.18 15.36 32.51
C PRO A 371 17.54 16.59 31.87
N VAL A 372 16.38 16.42 31.23
CA VAL A 372 15.57 17.57 30.77
C VAL A 372 14.61 18.02 31.87
N HIS A 373 14.29 19.32 31.92
CA HIS A 373 13.39 19.86 32.95
C HIS A 373 11.92 19.43 32.77
N ARG A 374 11.51 19.07 31.54
CA ARG A 374 10.15 18.59 31.22
C ARG A 374 10.12 17.93 29.84
N ILE A 375 9.41 16.81 29.73
CA ILE A 375 9.01 16.20 28.46
C ILE A 375 7.62 16.72 28.06
N ARG A 376 7.37 16.89 26.76
CA ARG A 376 6.05 17.27 26.21
C ARG A 376 5.72 16.35 25.05
N TYR A 377 4.53 15.76 25.08
CA TYR A 377 3.93 15.12 23.91
C TYR A 377 3.12 16.17 23.15
N VAL A 378 3.21 16.14 21.82
CA VAL A 378 2.45 16.99 20.90
C VAL A 378 1.98 16.08 19.77
N ASP A 379 0.67 16.05 19.54
CA ASP A 379 0.06 15.30 18.45
C ASP A 379 -0.76 16.24 17.56
N VAL A 380 -0.76 15.99 16.26
CA VAL A 380 -1.55 16.76 15.30
C VAL A 380 -2.91 16.08 15.14
N VAL A 381 -3.92 16.64 15.82
CA VAL A 381 -5.29 16.15 15.77
C VAL A 381 -5.75 16.03 14.32
N SER A 382 -5.89 14.78 13.85
CA SER A 382 -6.34 14.45 12.49
C SER A 382 -5.46 14.99 11.36
N LEU A 383 -4.12 14.86 11.46
CA LEU A 383 -3.15 15.29 10.43
C LEU A 383 -3.61 15.07 8.97
N TYR A 384 -3.90 13.84 8.55
CA TYR A 384 -4.29 13.57 7.16
C TYR A 384 -5.64 14.23 6.78
N PRO A 385 -6.73 14.14 7.56
CA PRO A 385 -7.92 14.94 7.33
C PRO A 385 -7.70 16.46 7.24
N THR A 386 -6.78 17.04 8.04
CA THR A 386 -6.45 18.47 7.96
C THR A 386 -5.78 18.80 6.63
N VAL A 387 -4.79 18.00 6.20
CA VAL A 387 -4.17 18.15 4.87
C VAL A 387 -5.21 17.99 3.76
N MET A 388 -6.12 17.01 3.86
CA MET A 388 -7.22 16.83 2.91
C MET A 388 -8.19 18.01 2.85
N TRP A 389 -8.35 18.74 3.96
CA TRP A 389 -9.25 19.89 4.06
C TRP A 389 -8.59 21.21 3.61
N GLU A 390 -7.30 21.38 3.87
CA GLU A 390 -6.61 22.66 3.66
C GLU A 390 -5.94 22.73 2.28
N GLU A 391 -5.30 21.65 1.83
CA GLU A 391 -4.41 21.63 0.65
C GLU A 391 -5.13 21.43 -0.69
N GLU A 392 -4.42 21.73 -1.78
CA GLU A 392 -4.86 21.49 -3.15
C GLU A 392 -4.54 20.05 -3.62
N TYR A 393 -5.48 19.46 -4.36
CA TYR A 393 -5.35 18.14 -4.96
C TYR A 393 -5.46 18.18 -6.49
N PRO A 394 -4.71 17.33 -7.21
CA PRO A 394 -4.84 17.21 -8.67
C PRO A 394 -6.20 16.62 -9.05
N ILE A 395 -6.85 17.27 -10.02
CA ILE A 395 -8.10 16.80 -10.63
C ILE A 395 -7.92 16.66 -12.15
N GLY A 396 -8.83 15.97 -12.82
CA GLY A 396 -8.70 15.66 -14.24
C GLY A 396 -7.46 14.79 -14.54
N HIS A 397 -6.86 15.00 -15.71
CA HIS A 397 -5.69 14.25 -16.20
C HIS A 397 -4.47 15.17 -16.38
N PRO A 398 -3.23 14.67 -16.21
CA PRO A 398 -2.04 15.47 -16.37
C PRO A 398 -1.68 15.68 -17.84
N MET A 399 -1.04 16.81 -18.11
CA MET A 399 -0.10 16.96 -19.21
C MET A 399 1.21 16.24 -18.85
N VAL A 400 1.78 15.52 -19.81
CA VAL A 400 3.03 14.76 -19.63
C VAL A 400 4.13 15.44 -20.45
N TYR A 401 5.17 15.92 -19.78
CA TYR A 401 6.35 16.53 -20.41
C TYR A 401 7.52 15.55 -20.41
N LEU A 402 8.17 15.39 -21.57
CA LEU A 402 9.23 14.41 -21.83
C LEU A 402 10.22 14.94 -22.90
N GLY A 403 11.49 14.55 -22.80
CA GLY A 403 12.48 14.81 -23.86
C GLY A 403 12.63 16.30 -24.18
N ASP A 404 12.38 16.69 -25.42
CA ASP A 404 12.46 18.08 -25.90
C ASP A 404 11.52 19.05 -25.12
N ASP A 405 10.43 18.57 -24.51
CA ASP A 405 9.56 19.40 -23.64
C ASP A 405 10.25 19.78 -22.31
N LEU A 406 11.39 19.17 -22.01
CA LEU A 406 12.22 19.35 -20.81
C LEU A 406 13.65 19.81 -21.16
N ASP A 407 13.88 20.34 -22.37
CA ASP A 407 15.15 21.00 -22.78
C ASP A 407 15.23 22.42 -22.18
N LEU A 408 15.12 22.46 -20.85
CA LEU A 408 15.22 23.63 -19.97
C LEU A 408 16.52 23.53 -19.17
N ASP A 409 17.08 24.67 -18.76
CA ASP A 409 18.23 24.64 -17.86
C ASP A 409 17.81 24.32 -16.39
N PRO A 410 18.76 23.92 -15.51
CA PRO A 410 18.43 23.54 -14.14
C PRO A 410 17.83 24.68 -13.29
N GLU A 411 18.07 25.95 -13.64
CA GLU A 411 17.47 27.10 -12.94
C GLU A 411 16.00 27.25 -13.38
N GLU A 412 15.71 27.19 -14.69
CA GLU A 412 14.33 27.19 -15.22
C GLU A 412 13.48 26.03 -14.66
N ILE A 413 14.08 24.84 -14.52
CA ILE A 413 13.44 23.66 -13.91
C ILE A 413 13.12 23.89 -12.42
N ALA A 414 14.03 24.51 -11.68
CA ALA A 414 13.82 24.81 -10.26
C ALA A 414 12.71 25.86 -10.09
N ASP A 415 12.71 26.90 -10.92
CA ASP A 415 11.69 27.95 -10.94
C ASP A 415 10.30 27.36 -11.25
N CYS A 416 10.17 26.46 -12.24
CA CYS A 416 8.90 25.76 -12.52
C CYS A 416 8.30 25.02 -11.30
N ILE A 417 9.15 24.53 -10.38
CA ILE A 417 8.73 23.85 -9.15
C ILE A 417 8.46 24.85 -8.02
N LEU A 418 9.32 25.87 -7.85
CA LEU A 418 9.23 26.87 -6.80
C LEU A 418 8.04 27.80 -6.98
N ASP A 419 7.79 28.26 -8.20
CA ASP A 419 6.68 29.15 -8.57
C ASP A 419 5.35 28.41 -8.85
N GLU A 420 5.33 27.07 -8.67
CA GLU A 420 4.16 26.19 -8.86
C GLU A 420 3.58 26.20 -10.28
N GLU A 421 4.41 26.45 -11.29
CA GLU A 421 4.04 26.21 -12.69
C GLU A 421 3.83 24.71 -12.94
N TRP A 422 4.62 23.86 -12.27
CA TRP A 422 4.40 22.42 -12.20
C TRP A 422 3.66 22.01 -10.92
N PHE A 423 2.61 21.21 -11.09
CA PHE A 423 1.80 20.69 -10.00
C PHE A 423 1.48 19.21 -10.24
N GLY A 424 1.93 18.30 -9.38
CA GLY A 424 1.71 16.87 -9.58
C GLY A 424 2.92 16.02 -9.23
N LEU A 425 3.38 15.21 -10.19
CA LEU A 425 4.50 14.27 -10.01
C LEU A 425 5.67 14.62 -10.93
N VAL A 426 6.89 14.55 -10.40
CA VAL A 426 8.13 14.75 -11.16
C VAL A 426 9.04 13.55 -10.93
N LYS A 427 9.64 13.02 -12.00
CA LYS A 427 10.70 12.03 -11.96
C LYS A 427 12.02 12.70 -12.28
N CYS A 428 12.93 12.76 -11.31
CA CYS A 428 14.19 13.50 -11.44
C CYS A 428 15.35 12.84 -10.70
N ASP A 429 16.56 13.30 -11.01
CA ASP A 429 17.75 13.17 -10.20
C ASP A 429 17.92 14.46 -9.38
N VAL A 430 18.17 14.34 -8.08
CA VAL A 430 18.33 15.48 -7.16
C VAL A 430 19.60 15.33 -6.34
N ASP A 431 20.38 16.40 -6.24
CA ASP A 431 21.58 16.52 -5.43
C ASP A 431 21.25 17.09 -4.04
N PRO A 432 21.43 16.32 -2.95
CA PRO A 432 21.11 16.81 -1.61
C PRO A 432 22.18 17.76 -1.04
N PRO A 433 21.79 18.71 -0.17
CA PRO A 433 22.73 19.50 0.61
C PRO A 433 23.54 18.61 1.57
N ARG A 434 24.62 19.14 2.13
CA ARG A 434 25.36 18.51 3.23
C ARG A 434 24.86 19.03 4.58
N GLY A 435 24.78 18.15 5.58
CA GLY A 435 24.52 18.54 6.97
C GLY A 435 23.08 18.94 7.30
N LEU A 436 22.11 18.71 6.42
CA LEU A 436 20.70 18.99 6.70
C LEU A 436 20.14 18.02 7.77
N PHE A 437 19.76 18.56 8.93
CA PHE A 437 19.36 17.76 10.10
C PHE A 437 18.11 16.90 9.86
N PHE A 438 17.18 17.40 9.05
CA PHE A 438 16.00 16.66 8.60
C PHE A 438 15.99 16.59 7.07
N PRO A 439 16.52 15.52 6.46
CA PRO A 439 16.43 15.33 5.01
C PRO A 439 14.96 15.28 4.57
N VAL A 440 14.65 15.91 3.44
CA VAL A 440 13.28 16.12 2.95
C VAL A 440 12.80 14.96 2.10
N LEU A 441 13.55 14.62 1.04
CA LEU A 441 13.09 13.67 0.04
C LEU A 441 13.12 12.22 0.55
N PRO A 442 11.99 11.49 0.49
CA PRO A 442 11.93 10.07 0.82
C PRO A 442 12.50 9.19 -0.29
N ARG A 443 13.02 8.02 0.09
CA ARG A 443 13.32 6.89 -0.81
C ARG A 443 13.02 5.56 -0.13
N ILE A 444 12.79 4.51 -0.91
CA ILE A 444 12.78 3.13 -0.39
C ILE A 444 14.16 2.50 -0.59
N ALA A 445 14.78 2.03 0.49
CA ALA A 445 16.04 1.26 0.46
C ALA A 445 15.88 0.02 1.34
N ASP A 446 16.30 -1.16 0.86
CA ASP A 446 16.17 -2.45 1.57
C ASP A 446 14.76 -2.72 2.15
N HIS A 447 13.71 -2.37 1.37
CA HIS A 447 12.29 -2.41 1.76
C HIS A 447 11.87 -1.50 2.93
N LYS A 448 12.70 -0.52 3.30
CA LYS A 448 12.41 0.48 4.35
C LYS A 448 12.29 1.88 3.76
N LEU A 449 11.42 2.71 4.34
CA LEU A 449 11.34 4.13 4.04
C LEU A 449 12.49 4.86 4.72
N MET A 450 13.32 5.54 3.93
CA MET A 450 14.52 6.24 4.36
C MET A 450 14.49 7.69 3.86
N PHE A 451 15.09 8.60 4.65
CA PHE A 451 15.29 10.01 4.30
C PHE A 451 16.80 10.28 4.40
N THR A 452 17.50 10.43 3.27
CA THR A 452 18.97 10.49 3.22
C THR A 452 19.49 11.67 2.39
N LEU A 453 20.73 12.09 2.67
CA LEU A 453 21.50 13.08 1.89
C LEU A 453 22.61 12.44 1.04
N CYS A 454 22.63 11.11 0.99
CA CYS A 454 23.53 10.31 0.18
C CYS A 454 22.83 8.99 -0.19
N ALA A 455 22.68 8.72 -1.49
CA ALA A 455 22.23 7.43 -1.98
C ALA A 455 23.21 6.32 -1.56
N ALA A 456 24.52 6.47 -1.89
CA ALA A 456 25.55 5.49 -1.58
C ALA A 456 25.59 5.07 -0.10
N CYS A 457 25.69 5.98 0.88
CA CYS A 457 25.66 5.65 2.32
C CYS A 457 24.39 4.89 2.78
N CYS A 458 23.29 5.01 2.04
CA CYS A 458 22.01 4.37 2.37
C CYS A 458 21.84 3.01 1.67
N ASP A 459 22.68 2.71 0.67
CA ASP A 459 22.71 1.44 -0.07
C ASP A 459 23.90 0.55 0.36
N GLU A 460 25.01 1.18 0.75
CA GLU A 460 26.17 0.55 1.39
C GLU A 460 25.78 0.05 2.79
N LYS A 461 25.74 -1.28 2.95
CA LYS A 461 25.38 -1.92 4.23
C LYS A 461 26.52 -1.95 5.26
N ASP A 462 27.69 -1.45 4.88
CA ASP A 462 28.95 -1.50 5.64
C ASP A 462 29.49 -0.09 5.94
N VAL A 463 28.63 0.84 6.38
CA VAL A 463 29.11 2.04 7.08
C VAL A 463 29.54 1.57 8.48
N ASP A 464 30.86 1.39 8.67
CA ASP A 464 31.44 0.92 9.92
C ASP A 464 31.05 1.87 11.07
N GLU A 465 30.11 1.45 11.93
CA GLU A 465 29.47 2.27 12.98
C GLU A 465 30.48 2.89 13.96
N ASN A 466 31.73 2.43 13.92
CA ASN A 466 32.85 2.89 14.73
C ASN A 466 33.53 4.17 14.19
N GLU A 467 33.35 4.52 12.91
CA GLU A 467 33.84 5.78 12.33
C GLU A 467 32.67 6.74 12.08
N GLY A 468 32.33 7.54 13.09
CA GLY A 468 31.38 8.67 13.00
C GLY A 468 31.91 9.85 12.17
N GLY A 469 32.47 9.56 11.00
CA GLY A 469 32.99 10.53 10.04
C GLY A 469 31.91 11.11 9.13
N GLU A 470 32.19 12.29 8.59
CA GLU A 470 31.32 12.89 7.57
C GLU A 470 31.37 12.07 6.27
N CYS A 471 30.22 11.89 5.61
CA CYS A 471 30.11 11.20 4.31
C CYS A 471 31.12 11.77 3.29
N THR A 472 32.05 10.93 2.83
CA THR A 472 33.14 11.31 1.91
C THR A 472 32.77 11.16 0.43
N HIS A 473 31.64 10.53 0.12
CA HIS A 473 31.14 10.34 -1.25
C HIS A 473 31.02 11.65 -2.04
N THR A 474 31.30 11.54 -3.33
CA THR A 474 31.19 12.63 -4.33
C THR A 474 29.74 13.03 -4.58
N LEU A 475 29.51 14.14 -5.30
CA LEU A 475 28.16 14.58 -5.66
C LEU A 475 27.39 13.49 -6.42
N GLU A 476 28.01 12.90 -7.44
CA GLU A 476 27.42 11.86 -8.30
C GLU A 476 27.07 10.56 -7.54
N GLU A 477 27.79 10.22 -6.47
CA GLU A 477 27.51 9.06 -5.59
C GLU A 477 26.43 9.37 -4.54
N ARG A 478 26.32 10.64 -4.14
CA ARG A 478 25.31 11.12 -3.17
C ARG A 478 23.94 11.34 -3.80
N ARG A 479 23.89 11.72 -5.08
CA ARG A 479 22.70 12.04 -5.87
C ARG A 479 21.57 11.03 -5.69
N LEU A 480 20.36 11.50 -5.39
CA LEU A 480 19.16 10.69 -5.35
C LEU A 480 18.64 10.55 -6.77
N ARG A 481 18.84 9.38 -7.40
CA ARG A 481 18.56 9.18 -8.83
C ARG A 481 17.18 8.61 -9.09
N HIS A 482 16.55 9.06 -10.18
CA HIS A 482 15.26 8.60 -10.71
C HIS A 482 14.13 8.52 -9.69
N GLY A 483 14.17 9.32 -8.63
CA GLY A 483 13.08 9.36 -7.66
C GLY A 483 11.85 10.00 -8.29
N VAL A 484 10.68 9.50 -7.89
CA VAL A 484 9.40 10.11 -8.25
C VAL A 484 8.85 10.75 -6.99
N TRP A 485 8.71 12.07 -7.02
CA TRP A 485 8.25 12.86 -5.87
C TRP A 485 7.09 13.76 -6.29
N THR A 486 6.32 14.20 -5.29
CA THR A 486 5.30 15.23 -5.52
C THR A 486 5.94 16.61 -5.63
N THR A 487 5.33 17.54 -6.38
CA THR A 487 5.88 18.90 -6.50
C THR A 487 5.97 19.66 -5.16
N PRO A 488 5.07 19.47 -4.15
CA PRO A 488 5.26 20.06 -2.82
C PRO A 488 6.50 19.52 -2.08
N GLU A 489 6.80 18.22 -2.17
CA GLU A 489 8.01 17.64 -1.57
C GLU A 489 9.29 18.19 -2.22
N LEU A 490 9.29 18.36 -3.55
CA LEU A 490 10.42 18.95 -4.28
C LEU A 490 10.57 20.44 -3.99
N LYS A 491 9.48 21.19 -3.91
CA LYS A 491 9.50 22.61 -3.52
C LYS A 491 10.12 22.80 -2.12
N GLU A 492 9.73 21.96 -1.15
CA GLU A 492 10.37 22.00 0.17
C GLU A 492 11.83 21.53 0.12
N ALA A 493 12.19 20.54 -0.70
CA ALA A 493 13.58 20.13 -0.86
C ALA A 493 14.44 21.27 -1.42
N LEU A 494 13.99 21.96 -2.47
CA LEU A 494 14.66 23.13 -3.05
C LEU A 494 14.83 24.25 -1.99
N ASN A 495 13.79 24.55 -1.20
CA ASN A 495 13.86 25.51 -0.08
C ASN A 495 14.91 25.13 0.98
N GLN A 496 15.15 23.83 1.20
CA GLN A 496 16.17 23.32 2.12
C GLN A 496 17.57 23.15 1.47
N GLY A 497 17.76 23.62 0.22
CA GLY A 497 19.05 23.64 -0.47
C GLY A 497 19.39 22.36 -1.22
N TYR A 498 18.40 21.58 -1.67
CA TYR A 498 18.60 20.57 -2.71
C TYR A 498 18.68 21.24 -4.09
N GLU A 499 19.38 20.62 -5.03
CA GLU A 499 19.50 21.07 -6.43
C GLU A 499 18.98 19.98 -7.37
N VAL A 500 18.16 20.32 -8.38
CA VAL A 500 17.71 19.35 -9.38
C VAL A 500 18.82 19.16 -10.42
N ALA A 501 19.32 17.94 -10.54
CA ALA A 501 20.42 17.61 -11.45
C ALA A 501 19.93 17.23 -12.86
N GLN A 502 18.77 16.58 -12.96
CA GLN A 502 18.15 16.19 -14.23
C GLN A 502 16.66 15.89 -14.01
N VAL A 503 15.78 16.29 -14.93
CA VAL A 503 14.38 15.83 -14.97
C VAL A 503 14.22 14.81 -16.11
N HIS A 504 13.47 13.73 -15.84
CA HIS A 504 13.22 12.62 -16.77
C HIS A 504 11.77 12.59 -17.28
N GLU A 505 10.81 13.01 -16.45
CA GLU A 505 9.38 13.12 -16.79
C GLU A 505 8.67 14.03 -15.78
N VAL A 506 7.67 14.77 -16.25
CA VAL A 506 6.74 15.53 -15.39
C VAL A 506 5.31 15.16 -15.75
N TRP A 507 4.48 14.90 -14.74
CA TRP A 507 3.01 14.85 -14.85
C TRP A 507 2.44 16.09 -14.18
N HIS A 508 2.26 17.15 -14.97
CA HIS A 508 1.66 18.42 -14.53
C HIS A 508 0.14 18.34 -14.68
N TYR A 509 -0.59 18.51 -13.59
CA TYR A 509 -2.04 18.65 -13.57
C TYR A 509 -2.41 20.13 -13.66
N PRO A 510 -2.93 20.62 -14.80
CA PRO A 510 -3.32 22.03 -14.95
C PRO A 510 -4.56 22.38 -14.11
N GLU A 511 -5.35 21.37 -13.74
CA GLU A 511 -6.54 21.52 -12.91
C GLU A 511 -6.26 20.99 -11.49
N ARG A 512 -6.47 21.87 -10.50
CA ARG A 512 -6.29 21.59 -9.07
C ARG A 512 -7.50 22.10 -8.27
N SER A 513 -7.80 21.44 -7.15
CA SER A 513 -8.92 21.80 -6.28
C SER A 513 -8.59 21.57 -4.81
N SER A 514 -8.86 22.57 -3.96
CA SER A 514 -8.83 22.43 -2.50
C SER A 514 -10.19 22.07 -1.89
N ASP A 515 -11.24 21.90 -2.71
CA ASP A 515 -12.59 21.59 -2.23
C ASP A 515 -12.92 20.08 -2.29
N LEU A 516 -12.05 19.25 -2.90
CA LEU A 516 -12.26 17.82 -3.17
C LEU A 516 -12.65 16.99 -1.92
N PHE A 517 -12.26 17.43 -0.72
CA PHE A 517 -12.59 16.77 0.55
C PHE A 517 -13.19 17.72 1.61
N ARG A 518 -13.69 18.90 1.23
CA ARG A 518 -14.26 19.93 2.15
C ARG A 518 -15.75 19.77 2.50
N SER A 519 -16.36 18.66 2.14
CA SER A 519 -17.83 18.43 2.17
C SER A 519 -18.34 17.69 3.41
#